data_AF-A0A1G6MT07-F1
#
_entry.id   AF-A0A1G6MT07-F1
#
_cell.length_a   1.000
_cell.length_b   1.000
_cell.length_c   1.000
_cell.angle_alpha   90.00
_cell.angle_beta   90.00
_cell.angle_gamma   90.00
#
_symmetry.space_group_name_H-M   'P 1'
#
loop_
_entity.id
_entity.type
_entity.pdbx_description
1 polymer ?
#
loop_
_entity_poly.entity_id
_entity_poly.type
_entity_poly.pdbx_seq_one_letter_code
_entity_poly.pdbx_strand_id
1 'polypeptide(L)'
;MTEQTLTCLRDGCSKPVEISDPGPMRRFILQLQQLYRSSTLAGDNAAQYWADIAVNSRSPWAPLAHVPGAVAVLWTPEIAPTTALTLATAGYGFAALPKNLIHFTTAAGAAGIARTGVIRASAFPRHGIYGPGVYMARIGRPLNLIVAAQARVPIMLATPAGTARILPYLVYVRWGLNGVKVPR
;
A
#
# COMPACT_ATOMS: atom_id res chain seq x y z
N MET A 1 -11.42 -34.96 -9.64
CA MET A 1 -10.94 -33.73 -8.97
C MET A 1 -11.26 -33.89 -7.50
N THR A 2 -10.26 -34.13 -6.66
CA THR A 2 -10.44 -34.30 -5.22
C THR A 2 -10.32 -32.92 -4.56
N GLU A 3 -11.39 -32.47 -3.91
CA GLU A 3 -11.40 -31.25 -3.10
C GLU A 3 -10.42 -31.40 -1.92
N GLN A 4 -9.39 -30.56 -1.88
CA GLN A 4 -8.51 -30.45 -0.73
C GLN A 4 -9.09 -29.42 0.25
N THR A 5 -9.85 -29.88 1.24
CA THR A 5 -10.30 -29.06 2.37
C THR A 5 -9.19 -28.93 3.40
N LEU A 6 -8.72 -27.70 3.65
CA LEU A 6 -7.80 -27.35 4.73
C LEU A 6 -8.57 -27.24 6.06
N THR A 7 -8.51 -28.28 6.89
CA THR A 7 -9.00 -28.25 8.28
C THR A 7 -7.86 -27.83 9.22
N CYS A 8 -7.98 -26.66 9.85
CA CYS A 8 -7.08 -26.25 10.93
C CYS A 8 -7.34 -27.13 12.17
N LEU A 9 -6.31 -27.85 12.63
CA LEU A 9 -6.36 -28.63 13.87
C LEU A 9 -6.35 -27.70 15.10
N ARG A 10 -7.00 -28.17 16.18
CA ARG A 10 -7.21 -27.44 17.44
C ARG A 10 -5.91 -27.13 18.21
N ASP A 11 -4.83 -27.84 17.91
CA ASP A 11 -3.51 -27.68 18.56
C ASP A 11 -2.63 -26.76 17.71
N GLY A 12 -2.78 -25.45 17.91
CA GLY A 12 -2.10 -24.42 17.12
C GLY A 12 -0.59 -24.63 16.98
N CYS A 13 -0.08 -24.31 15.76
CA CYS A 13 1.29 -24.01 15.31
C CYS A 13 2.53 -24.65 16.01
N SER A 14 2.36 -25.71 16.78
CA SER A 14 3.41 -26.31 17.62
C SER A 14 3.95 -27.62 17.04
N LYS A 15 3.33 -28.14 15.97
CA LYS A 15 3.87 -29.21 15.14
C LYS A 15 4.38 -28.62 13.83
N PRO A 16 5.64 -28.88 13.42
CA PRO A 16 6.11 -28.49 12.10
C PRO A 16 5.17 -29.10 11.06
N VAL A 17 4.74 -28.27 10.10
CA VAL A 17 3.90 -28.73 8.99
C VAL A 17 4.71 -29.74 8.18
N GLU A 18 4.35 -31.01 8.26
CA GLU A 18 4.96 -32.05 7.42
C GLU A 18 4.51 -31.82 5.97
N ILE A 19 5.43 -31.39 5.12
CA ILE A 19 5.21 -31.20 3.69
C ILE A 19 5.32 -32.58 3.04
N SER A 20 4.19 -33.13 2.60
CA SER A 20 4.08 -34.49 2.04
C SER A 20 4.87 -34.70 0.73
N ASP A 21 5.11 -33.63 -0.05
CA ASP A 21 6.03 -33.63 -1.19
C ASP A 21 6.66 -32.23 -1.34
N PRO A 22 7.96 -32.04 -1.02
CA PRO A 22 8.62 -30.74 -1.15
C PRO A 22 8.95 -30.36 -2.60
N GLY A 23 8.78 -31.27 -3.57
CA GLY A 23 9.14 -31.09 -4.98
C GLY A 23 8.49 -29.88 -5.67
N PRO A 24 7.16 -29.66 -5.55
CA PRO A 24 6.49 -28.48 -6.10
C PRO A 24 6.99 -27.17 -5.49
N MET A 25 7.15 -27.12 -4.17
CA MET A 25 7.61 -25.91 -3.47
C MET A 25 9.06 -25.57 -3.85
N ARG A 26 9.94 -26.57 -3.93
CA ARG A 26 11.33 -26.39 -4.38
C ARG A 26 11.39 -25.89 -5.83
N ARG A 27 10.57 -26.45 -6.74
CA ARG A 27 10.47 -25.99 -8.12
C ARG A 27 10.01 -24.54 -8.21
N PHE A 28 8.98 -24.17 -7.44
CA PHE A 28 8.49 -22.80 -7.40
C PHE A 28 9.55 -21.81 -6.90
N ILE A 29 10.27 -22.12 -5.82
CA ILE A 29 11.36 -21.28 -5.31
C ILE A 29 12.47 -21.11 -6.35
N LEU A 30 12.85 -22.19 -7.04
CA LEU A 30 13.88 -22.13 -8.09
C LEU A 30 13.43 -21.25 -9.28
N GLN A 31 12.17 -21.38 -9.71
CA GLN A 31 11.60 -20.54 -10.76
C GLN A 31 11.58 -19.06 -10.36
N LEU A 32 11.21 -18.75 -9.12
CA LEU A 32 11.24 -17.38 -8.61
C LEU A 32 12.67 -16.81 -8.56
N GLN A 33 13.65 -17.60 -8.14
CA GLN A 33 15.06 -17.20 -8.14
C GLN A 33 15.58 -16.93 -9.55
N GLN A 34 15.23 -17.78 -10.51
CA GLN A 34 15.58 -17.57 -11.92
C GLN A 34 14.91 -16.32 -12.48
N LEU A 35 13.62 -16.14 -12.22
CA LEU A 35 12.88 -14.95 -12.64
C LEU A 35 13.51 -13.68 -12.06
N TYR A 36 13.78 -13.66 -10.75
CA TYR A 36 14.45 -12.55 -10.08
C TYR A 36 15.78 -12.20 -10.78
N ARG A 37 16.69 -13.17 -10.92
CA ARG A 37 17.99 -12.96 -11.58
C ARG A 37 17.85 -12.46 -13.01
N SER A 38 16.93 -13.04 -13.78
CA SER A 38 16.72 -12.63 -15.18
C SER A 38 16.21 -11.19 -15.27
N SER A 39 15.31 -10.81 -14.38
CA SER A 39 14.71 -9.47 -14.34
C SER A 39 15.71 -8.40 -13.90
N THR A 40 16.54 -8.69 -12.90
CA THR A 40 17.53 -7.73 -12.42
C THR A 40 18.70 -7.58 -13.37
N LEU A 41 19.11 -8.66 -14.05
CA LEU A 41 20.12 -8.61 -15.11
C LEU A 41 19.65 -7.78 -16.32
N ALA A 42 18.36 -7.85 -16.66
CA ALA A 42 17.78 -6.95 -17.66
C ALA A 42 17.81 -5.48 -17.19
N GLY A 43 17.55 -5.22 -15.90
CA GLY A 43 17.69 -3.91 -15.27
C GLY A 43 19.11 -3.34 -15.39
N ASP A 44 20.12 -4.13 -15.03
CA ASP A 44 21.54 -3.75 -15.13
C ASP A 44 21.95 -3.43 -16.57
N ASN A 45 21.61 -4.32 -17.51
CA ASN A 45 21.92 -4.12 -18.91
C ASN A 45 21.26 -2.85 -19.46
N ALA A 46 20.02 -2.57 -19.05
CA ALA A 46 19.32 -1.35 -19.45
C ALA A 46 19.95 -0.09 -18.83
N ALA A 47 20.33 -0.13 -17.55
CA ALA A 47 20.99 0.98 -16.88
C ALA A 47 22.32 1.31 -17.55
N GLN A 48 23.14 0.29 -17.85
CA GLN A 48 24.41 0.46 -18.55
C GLN A 48 24.20 1.00 -19.98
N TYR A 49 23.23 0.46 -20.73
CA TYR A 49 22.91 0.93 -22.08
C TYR A 49 22.61 2.43 -22.13
N TRP A 50 21.78 2.92 -21.21
CA TRP A 50 21.43 4.34 -21.16
C TRP A 50 22.57 5.22 -20.65
N ALA A 51 23.41 4.71 -19.73
CA ALA A 51 24.63 5.38 -19.33
C ALA A 51 25.61 5.54 -20.51
N ASP A 52 25.77 4.49 -21.33
CA ASP A 52 26.62 4.51 -22.51
C ASP A 52 26.11 5.51 -23.56
N ILE A 53 24.79 5.62 -23.75
CA ILE A 53 24.20 6.65 -24.63
C ILE A 53 24.49 8.04 -24.08
N ALA A 54 24.31 8.26 -22.78
CA ALA A 54 24.50 9.58 -22.17
C ALA A 54 25.94 10.07 -22.31
N VAL A 55 26.92 9.17 -22.22
CA VAL A 55 28.35 9.48 -22.28
C VAL A 55 28.89 9.52 -23.71
N ASN A 56 28.52 8.57 -24.55
CA ASN A 56 29.18 8.36 -25.85
C ASN A 56 28.42 8.95 -27.05
N SER A 57 27.16 9.37 -26.87
CA SER A 57 26.38 9.95 -27.96
C SER A 57 26.83 11.38 -28.27
N ARG A 58 27.02 11.68 -29.56
CA ARG A 58 27.32 13.03 -30.06
C ARG A 58 26.06 13.88 -30.24
N SER A 59 24.88 13.32 -29.96
CA SER A 59 23.61 14.05 -30.07
C SER A 59 23.51 15.12 -28.97
N PRO A 60 23.00 16.33 -29.28
CA PRO A 60 22.72 17.34 -28.26
C PRO A 60 21.68 16.86 -27.22
N TRP A 61 20.92 15.80 -27.53
CA TRP A 61 19.94 15.20 -26.63
C TRP A 61 20.50 14.06 -25.77
N ALA A 62 21.80 13.74 -25.87
CA ALA A 62 22.44 12.69 -25.09
C ALA A 62 22.17 12.79 -23.56
N PRO A 63 22.16 13.98 -22.93
CA PRO A 63 21.85 14.09 -21.51
C PRO A 63 20.45 13.60 -21.12
N LEU A 64 19.47 13.56 -22.04
CA LEU A 64 18.14 13.04 -21.74
C LEU A 64 18.14 11.53 -21.47
N ALA A 65 19.16 10.79 -21.90
CA ALA A 65 19.32 9.36 -21.62
C ALA A 65 19.51 9.07 -20.12
N HIS A 66 19.87 10.05 -19.29
CA HIS A 66 19.90 9.90 -17.83
C HIS A 66 18.52 9.58 -17.25
N VAL A 67 17.41 10.02 -17.88
CA VAL A 67 16.05 9.77 -17.38
C VAL A 67 15.68 8.28 -17.44
N PRO A 68 15.69 7.62 -18.63
CA PRO A 68 15.44 6.18 -18.67
C PRO A 68 16.52 5.37 -17.95
N GLY A 69 17.77 5.86 -17.90
CA GLY A 69 18.84 5.26 -17.08
C GLY A 69 18.49 5.24 -15.59
N ALA A 70 18.04 6.36 -15.01
CA ALA A 70 17.64 6.42 -13.60
C ALA A 70 16.44 5.50 -13.28
N VAL A 71 15.50 5.35 -14.22
CA VAL A 71 14.38 4.41 -14.07
C VAL A 71 14.88 2.96 -14.12
N ALA A 72 15.82 2.63 -15.00
CA ALA A 72 16.41 1.30 -15.08
C ALA A 72 17.17 0.91 -13.80
N VAL A 73 17.83 1.88 -13.15
CA VAL A 73 18.55 1.67 -11.89
C VAL A 73 17.64 1.15 -10.76
N LEU A 74 16.34 1.47 -10.79
CA LEU A 74 15.38 0.97 -9.79
C LEU A 74 15.22 -0.57 -9.83
N TRP A 75 15.69 -1.21 -10.89
CA TRP A 75 15.59 -2.64 -11.15
C TRP A 75 16.94 -3.37 -11.14
N THR A 76 18.04 -2.73 -10.72
CA THR A 76 19.30 -3.45 -10.49
C THR A 76 19.18 -4.41 -9.29
N PRO A 77 20.03 -5.44 -9.17
CA PRO A 77 19.97 -6.43 -8.09
C PRO A 77 19.93 -5.85 -6.68
N GLU A 78 20.57 -4.70 -6.44
CA GLU A 78 20.68 -4.06 -5.13
C GLU A 78 19.42 -3.25 -4.78
N ILE A 79 18.73 -2.70 -5.77
CA ILE A 79 17.61 -1.77 -5.59
C ILE A 79 16.25 -2.46 -5.83
N ALA A 80 16.20 -3.43 -6.74
CA ALA A 80 14.99 -4.13 -7.14
C ALA A 80 14.17 -4.71 -5.98
N PRO A 81 14.75 -5.34 -4.93
CA PRO A 81 13.98 -5.82 -3.79
C PRO A 81 13.23 -4.70 -3.06
N THR A 82 13.90 -3.57 -2.84
CA THR A 82 13.33 -2.40 -2.16
C THR A 82 12.26 -1.73 -3.02
N THR A 83 12.51 -1.57 -4.32
CA THR A 83 11.53 -1.08 -5.29
C THR A 83 10.30 -1.98 -5.30
N ALA A 84 10.47 -3.30 -5.43
CA ALA A 84 9.37 -4.26 -5.45
C ALA A 84 8.56 -4.23 -4.15
N LEU A 85 9.22 -4.19 -2.99
CA LEU A 85 8.54 -4.07 -1.69
C LEU A 85 7.76 -2.75 -1.59
N THR A 86 8.35 -1.64 -2.03
CA THR A 86 7.72 -0.32 -1.99
C THR A 86 6.51 -0.27 -2.90
N LEU A 87 6.64 -0.74 -4.15
CA LEU A 87 5.54 -0.80 -5.12
C LEU A 87 4.46 -1.79 -4.69
N ALA A 88 4.82 -2.94 -4.12
CA ALA A 88 3.86 -3.90 -3.59
C ALA A 88 3.11 -3.34 -2.38
N THR A 89 3.80 -2.64 -1.47
CA THR A 89 3.19 -1.99 -0.31
C THR A 89 2.26 -0.85 -0.75
N ALA A 90 2.69 -0.04 -1.71
CA ALA A 90 1.85 1.00 -2.30
C ALA A 90 0.63 0.36 -2.99
N GLY A 91 0.84 -0.63 -3.86
CA GLY A 91 -0.21 -1.35 -4.56
C GLY A 91 -1.23 -1.96 -3.60
N TYR A 92 -0.78 -2.63 -2.54
CA TYR A 92 -1.64 -3.17 -1.50
C TYR A 92 -2.41 -2.08 -0.73
N GLY A 93 -1.75 -0.95 -0.45
CA GLY A 93 -2.33 0.22 0.18
C GLY A 93 -3.48 0.82 -0.63
N PHE A 94 -3.41 0.82 -1.96
CA PHE A 94 -4.39 1.46 -2.84
C PHE A 94 -5.38 0.49 -3.53
N ALA A 95 -5.07 -0.80 -3.61
CA ALA A 95 -5.93 -1.78 -4.27
C ALA A 95 -7.14 -2.17 -3.40
N ALA A 96 -8.21 -2.67 -4.05
CA ALA A 96 -9.36 -3.33 -3.43
C ALA A 96 -9.93 -2.63 -2.18
N LEU A 97 -9.96 -1.29 -2.18
CA LEU A 97 -10.50 -0.52 -1.08
C LEU A 97 -12.03 -0.69 -1.02
N PRO A 98 -12.64 -0.69 0.18
CA PRO A 98 -14.10 -0.65 0.30
C PRO A 98 -14.67 0.53 -0.48
N LYS A 99 -15.84 0.38 -1.13
CA LYS A 99 -16.48 1.50 -1.83
C LYS A 99 -16.90 2.64 -0.89
N ASN A 100 -17.26 2.28 0.33
CA ASN A 100 -17.66 3.20 1.39
C ASN A 100 -16.82 2.95 2.63
N LEU A 101 -16.44 4.05 3.29
CA LEU A 101 -15.76 4.04 4.58
C LEU A 101 -16.51 4.95 5.55
N ILE A 102 -16.14 4.89 6.83
CA ILE A 102 -16.77 5.62 7.91
C ILE A 102 -15.72 6.51 8.56
N HIS A 103 -15.99 7.81 8.60
CA HIS A 103 -15.26 8.73 9.46
C HIS A 103 -15.96 8.82 10.81
N PHE A 104 -15.29 8.41 11.88
CA PHE A 104 -15.82 8.52 13.24
C PHE A 104 -15.44 9.86 13.85
N THR A 105 -16.42 10.57 14.42
CA THR A 105 -16.23 11.91 14.99
C THR A 105 -17.07 12.12 16.24
N THR A 106 -16.92 13.26 16.91
CA THR A 106 -17.75 13.66 18.07
C THR A 106 -19.05 14.32 17.60
N ALA A 107 -20.03 14.50 18.48
CA ALA A 107 -21.26 15.23 18.14
C ALA A 107 -20.98 16.65 17.61
N ALA A 108 -20.04 17.37 18.24
CA ALA A 108 -19.61 18.68 17.77
C ALA A 108 -18.93 18.63 16.39
N GLY A 109 -18.12 17.58 16.14
CA GLY A 109 -17.50 17.34 14.84
C GLY A 109 -18.53 17.08 13.74
N ALA A 110 -19.54 16.24 14.03
CA ALA A 110 -20.64 15.95 13.12
C ALA A 110 -21.46 17.21 12.79
N ALA A 111 -21.78 18.05 13.78
CA ALA A 111 -22.44 19.34 13.54
C ALA A 111 -21.57 20.28 12.67
N GLY A 112 -20.25 20.30 12.89
CA GLY A 112 -19.30 21.04 12.05
C GLY A 112 -19.28 20.56 10.61
N ILE A 113 -19.29 19.25 10.38
CA ILE A 113 -19.33 18.64 9.05
C ILE A 113 -20.68 18.92 8.39
N ALA A 114 -21.81 18.82 9.12
CA ALA A 114 -23.13 19.11 8.56
C ALA A 114 -23.24 20.56 8.04
N ARG A 115 -22.67 21.53 8.77
CA ARG A 115 -22.64 22.93 8.34
C ARG A 115 -21.72 23.18 7.14
N THR A 116 -20.52 22.57 7.15
CA THR A 116 -19.47 22.89 6.17
C THR A 116 -19.45 21.97 4.95
N GLY A 117 -20.05 20.79 5.04
CA GLY A 117 -19.95 19.71 4.05
C GLY A 117 -18.56 19.08 3.97
N VAL A 118 -17.66 19.32 4.92
CA VAL A 118 -16.25 18.92 4.83
C VAL A 118 -15.76 18.29 6.12
N ILE A 119 -15.17 17.09 6.00
CA ILE A 119 -14.31 16.50 7.04
C ILE A 119 -12.93 17.12 6.90
N ARG A 120 -12.51 17.90 7.89
CA ARG A 120 -11.18 18.52 7.89
C ARG A 120 -10.11 17.47 8.16
N ALA A 121 -8.98 17.59 7.46
CA ALA A 121 -7.82 16.76 7.74
C ALA A 121 -7.28 17.05 9.16
N SER A 122 -6.81 16.01 9.83
CA SER A 122 -6.02 16.16 11.05
C SER A 122 -4.73 16.91 10.68
N ALA A 123 -4.46 18.05 11.30
CA ALA A 123 -3.27 18.87 11.04
C ALA A 123 -2.47 19.07 12.33
N PHE A 124 -1.18 19.38 12.20
CA PHE A 124 -0.32 19.68 13.35
C PHE A 124 -0.93 20.77 14.25
N PRO A 125 -0.88 20.64 15.58
CA PRO A 125 -0.28 19.55 16.36
C PRO A 125 -1.18 18.31 16.51
N ARG A 126 -2.45 18.38 16.12
CA ARG A 126 -3.46 17.33 16.21
C ARG A 126 -3.47 16.40 14.98
N HIS A 127 -2.33 15.83 14.62
CA HIS A 127 -2.24 14.86 13.54
C HIS A 127 -2.69 13.46 14.02
N GLY A 128 -3.21 12.64 13.12
CA GLY A 128 -3.40 11.22 13.42
C GLY A 128 -2.05 10.48 13.44
N ILE A 129 -2.07 9.25 13.98
CA ILE A 129 -0.88 8.41 14.24
C ILE A 129 -0.01 8.20 12.99
N TYR A 130 -0.59 8.26 11.80
CA TYR A 130 0.07 8.03 10.52
C TYR A 130 0.25 9.31 9.69
N GLY A 131 0.29 10.47 10.35
CA GLY A 131 0.49 11.78 9.72
C GLY A 131 -0.81 12.55 9.43
N PRO A 132 -0.72 13.70 8.74
CA PRO A 132 -1.87 14.55 8.47
C PRO A 132 -2.78 13.98 7.37
N GLY A 133 -4.08 13.94 7.64
CA GLY A 133 -5.06 13.44 6.69
C GLY A 133 -6.45 13.28 7.28
N VAL A 134 -7.38 12.80 6.46
CA VAL A 134 -8.70 12.37 6.94
C VAL A 134 -8.63 10.87 7.20
N TYR A 135 -8.95 10.48 8.44
CA TYR A 135 -8.94 9.09 8.89
C TYR A 135 -10.32 8.48 8.81
N MET A 136 -10.38 7.26 8.29
CA MET A 136 -11.61 6.51 8.09
C MET A 136 -11.38 5.05 8.48
N ALA A 137 -12.47 4.34 8.75
CA ALA A 137 -12.47 2.94 9.10
C ALA A 137 -13.67 2.24 8.45
N ARG A 138 -13.62 0.91 8.37
CA ARG A 138 -14.80 0.10 8.02
C ARG A 138 -15.55 -0.36 9.28
N ILE A 139 -14.84 -0.50 10.39
CA ILE A 139 -15.38 -0.93 11.68
C ILE A 139 -14.91 0.04 12.77
N GLY A 140 -15.82 0.42 13.68
CA GLY A 140 -15.52 1.27 14.83
C GLY A 140 -15.19 0.48 16.10
N ARG A 141 -15.27 1.14 17.25
CA ARG A 141 -15.15 0.47 18.56
C ARG A 141 -16.30 -0.56 18.75
N PRO A 142 -16.09 -1.64 19.53
CA PRO A 142 -14.89 -1.96 20.32
C PRO A 142 -13.75 -2.61 19.51
N LEU A 143 -13.99 -3.04 18.27
CA LEU A 143 -13.02 -3.78 17.46
C LEU A 143 -11.86 -2.91 16.96
N ASN A 144 -12.13 -1.62 16.76
CA ASN A 144 -11.13 -0.65 16.31
C ASN A 144 -10.74 0.31 17.44
N LEU A 145 -9.70 -0.05 18.19
CA LEU A 145 -9.21 0.73 19.33
C LEU A 145 -8.44 2.00 18.93
N ILE A 146 -8.13 2.15 17.65
CA ILE A 146 -7.46 3.35 17.10
C ILE A 146 -8.46 4.51 16.98
N VAL A 147 -9.77 4.21 16.88
CA VAL A 147 -10.81 5.23 16.97
C VAL A 147 -10.92 5.71 18.42
N ALA A 148 -10.73 7.02 18.59
CA ALA A 148 -10.82 7.67 19.89
C ALA A 148 -12.17 7.39 20.57
N ALA A 149 -12.16 7.13 21.87
CA ALA A 149 -13.36 6.71 22.62
C ALA A 149 -14.52 7.73 22.56
N GLN A 150 -14.19 9.01 22.41
CA GLN A 150 -15.12 10.12 22.25
C GLN A 150 -15.72 10.24 20.83
N ALA A 151 -15.08 9.65 19.81
CA ALA A 151 -15.51 9.72 18.42
C ALA A 151 -16.58 8.64 18.13
N ARG A 152 -17.80 8.87 18.62
CA ARG A 152 -18.92 7.91 18.57
C ARG A 152 -19.89 8.11 17.40
N VAL A 153 -19.79 9.23 16.68
CA VAL A 153 -20.72 9.54 15.58
C VAL A 153 -20.11 9.06 14.25
N PRO A 154 -20.74 8.10 13.56
CA PRO A 154 -20.28 7.64 12.26
C PRO A 154 -20.76 8.57 11.15
N ILE A 155 -19.86 8.99 10.27
CA ILE A 155 -20.17 9.68 9.01
C ILE A 155 -19.75 8.77 7.87
N MET A 156 -20.73 8.21 7.15
CA MET A 156 -20.46 7.40 5.97
C MET A 156 -20.09 8.29 4.78
N LEU A 157 -19.10 7.87 4.01
CA LEU A 157 -18.69 8.53 2.79
C LEU A 157 -18.21 7.50 1.78
N ALA A 158 -18.40 7.82 0.50
CA ALA A 158 -17.71 7.12 -0.58
C ALA A 158 -16.19 7.27 -0.38
N THR A 159 -15.45 6.20 -0.58
CA THR A 159 -14.00 6.18 -0.38
C THR A 159 -13.33 7.22 -1.28
N PRO A 160 -12.71 8.26 -0.70
CA PRO A 160 -12.11 9.31 -1.49
C PRO A 160 -10.96 8.80 -2.38
N ALA A 161 -10.78 9.38 -3.56
CA ALA A 161 -9.59 9.13 -4.36
C ALA A 161 -8.30 9.49 -3.59
N GLY A 162 -7.27 8.65 -3.73
CA GLY A 162 -6.02 8.77 -2.99
C GLY A 162 -6.09 8.29 -1.53
N THR A 163 -7.16 7.59 -1.14
CA THR A 163 -7.20 6.88 0.14
C THR A 163 -6.25 5.69 0.11
N ALA A 164 -5.49 5.50 1.18
CA ALA A 164 -4.66 4.33 1.40
C ALA A 164 -5.18 3.50 2.58
N ARG A 165 -5.00 2.19 2.50
CA ARG A 165 -5.19 1.22 3.57
C ARG A 165 -3.89 1.11 4.37
N ILE A 166 -3.99 1.36 5.68
CA ILE A 166 -2.88 1.16 6.61
C ILE A 166 -3.07 -0.17 7.35
N LEU A 167 -4.23 -0.32 7.98
CA LEU A 167 -4.65 -1.55 8.65
C LEU A 167 -6.00 -1.97 8.06
N PRO A 168 -6.11 -3.18 7.48
CA PRO A 168 -7.35 -3.67 6.91
C PRO A 168 -8.51 -3.52 7.90
N TYR A 169 -9.65 -3.01 7.43
CA TYR A 169 -10.87 -2.73 8.21
C TYR A 169 -10.76 -1.62 9.27
N LEU A 170 -9.58 -1.38 9.82
CA LEU A 170 -9.37 -0.53 10.99
C LEU A 170 -8.92 0.88 10.61
N VAL A 171 -7.94 1.02 9.72
CA VAL A 171 -7.35 2.33 9.43
C VAL A 171 -7.16 2.51 7.93
N TYR A 172 -7.88 3.49 7.42
CA TYR A 172 -7.74 4.05 6.09
C TYR A 172 -7.48 5.54 6.24
N VAL A 173 -6.60 6.08 5.40
CA VAL A 173 -6.24 7.49 5.47
C VAL A 173 -6.20 8.07 4.07
N ARG A 174 -6.79 9.25 3.92
CA ARG A 174 -6.51 10.11 2.77
C ARG A 174 -5.55 11.18 3.26
N TRP A 175 -4.27 11.02 2.93
CA TRP A 175 -3.24 11.96 3.35
C TRP A 175 -3.41 13.33 2.68
N GLY A 176 -2.94 14.35 3.38
CA GLY A 176 -2.93 15.73 2.92
C GLY A 176 -3.61 16.68 3.89
N LEU A 177 -3.38 17.98 3.70
CA LEU A 177 -3.94 19.04 4.55
C LEU A 177 -5.35 19.46 4.13
N ASN A 178 -5.78 19.03 2.94
CA ASN A 178 -7.09 19.34 2.40
C ASN A 178 -8.17 18.42 2.98
N GLY A 179 -9.31 19.00 3.32
CA GLY A 179 -10.46 18.24 3.78
C GLY A 179 -11.10 17.36 2.70
N VAL A 180 -11.91 16.40 3.15
CA VAL A 180 -12.74 15.54 2.29
C VAL A 180 -14.16 16.11 2.28
N LYS A 181 -14.69 16.40 1.10
CA LYS A 181 -16.10 16.77 0.94
C LYS A 181 -16.98 15.53 1.19
N VAL A 182 -18.02 15.70 1.99
CA VAL A 182 -19.04 14.67 2.21
C VAL A 182 -20.19 15.00 1.26
N PRO A 183 -20.67 14.03 0.45
CA PRO A 183 -21.90 14.21 -0.33
C PRO A 183 -23.04 14.60 0.62
N ARG A 184 -23.82 15.61 0.25
CA ARG A 184 -25.03 15.99 0.98
C ARG A 184 -26.19 15.09 0.59
#